data_AF-A0A822YUC7-F1
#
_entry.id   AF-A0A822YUC7-F1
#
_cell.length_a   1.000
_cell.length_b   1.000
_cell.length_c   1.000
_cell.angle_alpha   90.00
_cell.angle_beta   90.00
_cell.angle_gamma   90.00
#
_symmetry.space_group_name_H-M   'P 1'
#
loop_
_entity.id
_entity.type
_entity.pdbx_description
1 polymer ?
#
loop_
_entity_poly.entity_id
_entity_poly.type
_entity_poly.pdbx_seq_one_letter_code
_entity_poly.pdbx_strand_id
1 'polypeptide(L)'
;MAISSQYSRIFSLFTFLVVFFPPCLAEVRFSEIRSDDRSIIPFDDFGFTHTGRLELNVSHISLSNPNPELDLFQVGFFLSTRDSWIHVLQQIQDGEITCALQSGLVKVVYTFDRLKGAKNFGVVFTENEANQFTLVFANCLQQLQISMDIRSAMYNLDGRSGRRDYLSAGNSILPRVYFLFFLVYFSLAGLWIYVLYKKRLTVFRIHFFMLAVVLLKALNLLCEAEDKSYIKRTGCCQYRTGRY
;
A
#
# COMPACT_ATOMS: atom_id res chain seq x y z
N MET A 1 47.26 -18.78 -20.47
CA MET A 1 46.96 -17.32 -20.38
C MET A 1 45.60 -16.91 -20.98
N ALA A 2 44.90 -17.75 -21.74
CA ALA A 2 43.61 -17.41 -22.36
C ALA A 2 42.39 -17.40 -21.40
N ILE A 3 42.44 -18.14 -20.30
CA ILE A 3 41.33 -18.29 -19.36
C ILE A 3 41.06 -17.01 -18.55
N SER A 4 42.13 -16.28 -18.16
CA SER A 4 42.04 -15.00 -17.44
C SER A 4 41.34 -13.90 -18.27
N SER A 5 41.61 -13.86 -19.58
CA SER A 5 41.00 -12.90 -20.52
C SER A 5 39.48 -13.09 -20.66
N GLN A 6 39.00 -14.34 -20.62
CA GLN A 6 37.58 -14.64 -20.73
C GLN A 6 36.79 -14.18 -19.49
N TYR A 7 37.34 -14.38 -18.29
CA TYR A 7 36.72 -13.91 -17.05
C TYR A 7 36.67 -12.39 -16.94
N SER A 8 37.72 -11.69 -17.40
CA SER A 8 37.75 -10.22 -17.46
C SER A 8 36.68 -9.66 -18.41
N ARG A 9 36.47 -10.30 -19.57
CA ARG A 9 35.40 -9.89 -20.52
C ARG A 9 34.00 -10.15 -19.97
N ILE A 10 33.76 -11.27 -19.29
CA ILE A 10 32.46 -11.58 -18.67
C ILE A 10 32.17 -10.63 -17.51
N PHE A 11 33.17 -10.35 -16.66
CA PHE A 11 33.05 -9.41 -15.57
C PHE A 11 32.72 -8.01 -16.11
N SER A 12 33.45 -7.53 -17.11
CA SER A 12 33.20 -6.24 -17.77
C SER A 12 31.83 -6.15 -18.43
N LEU A 13 31.32 -7.26 -19.00
CA LEU A 13 29.98 -7.31 -19.58
C LEU A 13 28.90 -7.21 -18.48
N PHE A 14 29.12 -7.85 -17.33
CA PHE A 14 28.21 -7.79 -16.19
C PHE A 14 28.22 -6.40 -15.52
N THR A 15 29.38 -5.76 -15.38
CA THR A 15 29.47 -4.37 -14.90
C THR A 15 28.79 -3.39 -15.85
N PHE A 16 28.95 -3.59 -17.16
CA PHE A 16 28.24 -2.77 -18.15
C PHE A 16 26.72 -2.93 -18.00
N LEU A 17 26.21 -4.16 -17.91
CA LEU A 17 24.78 -4.43 -17.76
C LEU A 17 24.16 -3.81 -16.50
N VAL A 18 24.90 -3.72 -15.40
CA VAL A 18 24.43 -3.08 -14.14
C VAL A 18 24.36 -1.54 -14.27
N VAL A 19 25.21 -0.93 -15.09
CA VAL A 19 25.22 0.53 -15.31
C VAL A 19 24.08 1.00 -16.23
N PHE A 20 23.48 0.12 -17.03
CA PHE A 20 22.36 0.46 -17.92
C PHE A 20 20.97 0.37 -17.29
N PHE A 21 20.84 0.04 -16.00
CA PHE A 21 19.53 0.11 -15.36
C PHE A 21 19.17 1.58 -15.11
N PRO A 22 18.12 2.11 -15.76
CA PRO A 22 17.69 3.48 -15.52
C PRO A 22 17.23 3.63 -14.07
N PRO A 23 17.48 4.78 -13.42
CA PRO A 23 16.89 5.06 -12.12
C PRO A 23 15.37 5.01 -12.25
N CYS A 24 14.75 4.07 -11.55
CA CYS A 24 13.29 3.99 -11.46
C CYS A 24 12.80 5.22 -10.68
N LEU A 25 12.15 6.15 -11.38
CA LEU A 25 11.45 7.26 -10.74
C LEU A 25 10.22 6.68 -10.01
N ALA A 26 10.16 6.86 -8.69
CA ALA A 26 9.01 6.47 -7.91
C ALA A 26 7.81 7.38 -8.26
N GLU A 27 6.69 6.79 -8.70
CA GLU A 27 5.47 7.52 -9.02
C GLU A 27 4.58 7.65 -7.76
N VAL A 28 4.36 8.88 -7.30
CA VAL A 28 3.47 9.18 -6.16
C VAL A 28 2.02 9.15 -6.65
N ARG A 29 1.20 8.29 -6.05
CA ARG A 29 -0.20 8.08 -6.42
C ARG A 29 -1.14 8.87 -5.49
N PHE A 30 -2.16 9.54 -6.05
CA PHE A 30 -3.20 10.27 -5.31
C PHE A 30 -4.60 9.74 -5.69
N SER A 31 -5.59 9.90 -4.81
CA SER A 31 -7.00 9.58 -5.08
C SER A 31 -7.83 10.86 -5.27
N GLU A 32 -8.75 10.81 -6.22
CA GLU A 32 -9.55 11.97 -6.64
C GLU A 32 -10.98 11.51 -6.92
N ILE A 33 -11.95 12.23 -6.36
CA ILE A 33 -13.38 12.04 -6.65
C ILE A 33 -13.88 13.23 -7.47
N ARG A 34 -14.41 12.97 -8.67
CA ARG A 34 -14.93 13.99 -9.57
C ARG A 34 -16.36 13.67 -9.97
N SER A 35 -17.30 14.48 -9.47
CA SER A 35 -18.71 14.44 -9.84
C SER A 35 -19.33 13.04 -9.69
N ASP A 36 -18.96 12.35 -8.62
CA ASP A 36 -19.41 10.98 -8.35
C ASP A 36 -20.75 11.01 -7.59
N ASP A 37 -21.68 10.15 -8.01
CA ASP A 37 -23.02 9.97 -7.44
C ASP A 37 -23.15 8.67 -6.64
N ARG A 38 -22.09 7.86 -6.57
CA ARG A 38 -22.09 6.61 -5.82
C ARG A 38 -22.25 6.88 -4.33
N SER A 39 -23.12 6.11 -3.72
CA SER A 39 -23.41 6.23 -2.29
C SER A 39 -22.28 5.72 -1.40
N ILE A 40 -21.43 4.82 -1.90
CA ILE A 40 -20.34 4.20 -1.15
C ILE A 40 -19.11 4.06 -2.04
N ILE A 41 -17.97 4.57 -1.59
CA ILE A 41 -16.69 4.52 -2.31
C ILE A 41 -15.60 4.03 -1.35
N PRO A 42 -15.11 2.77 -1.50
CA PRO A 42 -13.96 2.30 -0.75
C PRO A 42 -12.66 2.81 -1.37
N PHE A 43 -11.69 3.22 -0.53
CA PHE A 43 -10.36 3.65 -0.95
C PHE A 43 -9.32 2.55 -0.73
N ASP A 44 -8.59 2.65 0.38
CA ASP A 44 -7.46 1.81 0.72
C ASP A 44 -7.79 0.96 1.94
N ASP A 45 -7.22 -0.24 1.98
CA ASP A 45 -7.24 -1.15 3.12
C ASP A 45 -5.89 -1.15 3.85
N PHE A 46 -5.93 -1.20 5.17
CA PHE A 46 -4.74 -1.16 6.00
C PHE A 46 -4.92 -1.95 7.29
N GLY A 47 -3.90 -2.74 7.64
CA GLY A 47 -3.82 -3.45 8.91
C GLY A 47 -3.22 -2.55 9.98
N PHE A 48 -4.08 -2.02 10.85
CA PHE A 48 -3.66 -1.24 12.01
C PHE A 48 -3.14 -2.15 13.11
N THR A 49 -2.26 -1.58 13.92
CA THR A 49 -1.85 -2.08 15.23
C THR A 49 -2.51 -1.21 16.30
N HIS A 50 -2.22 -1.45 17.58
CA HIS A 50 -2.71 -0.61 18.68
C HIS A 50 -2.22 0.85 18.65
N THR A 51 -1.30 1.19 17.75
CA THR A 51 -0.75 2.53 17.58
C THR A 51 -1.03 3.07 16.17
N GLY A 52 -2.15 2.65 15.58
CA GLY A 52 -2.60 3.05 14.25
C GLY A 52 -2.98 4.52 14.15
N ARG A 53 -2.70 5.12 12.99
CA ARG A 53 -3.08 6.50 12.65
C ARG A 53 -3.57 6.56 11.21
N LEU A 54 -4.70 7.24 11.02
CA LEU A 54 -5.22 7.65 9.73
C LEU A 54 -5.13 9.18 9.66
N GLU A 55 -4.33 9.70 8.74
CA GLU A 55 -4.33 11.11 8.35
C GLU A 55 -5.22 11.27 7.12
N LEU A 56 -6.28 12.06 7.23
CA LEU A 56 -7.21 12.32 6.13
C LEU A 56 -7.24 13.82 5.85
N ASN A 57 -6.76 14.20 4.66
CA ASN A 57 -6.80 15.57 4.17
C ASN A 57 -7.66 15.62 2.91
N VAL A 58 -8.72 16.42 2.94
CA VAL A 58 -9.63 16.59 1.81
C VAL A 58 -9.63 18.06 1.41
N SER A 59 -9.53 18.32 0.12
CA SER A 59 -9.50 19.65 -0.46
C SER A 59 -10.42 19.77 -1.66
N HIS A 60 -10.70 21.01 -2.07
CA HIS A 60 -11.50 21.30 -3.26
C HIS A 60 -12.89 20.69 -3.22
N ILE A 61 -13.50 20.68 -2.02
CA ILE A 61 -14.84 20.15 -1.83
C ILE A 61 -15.83 21.06 -2.54
N SER A 62 -16.58 20.49 -3.47
CA SER A 62 -17.70 21.14 -4.17
C SER A 62 -18.91 20.22 -4.16
N LEU A 63 -20.05 20.79 -3.75
CA LEU A 63 -21.35 20.12 -3.70
C LEU A 63 -22.20 20.65 -4.86
N SER A 64 -22.89 19.77 -5.60
CA SER A 64 -23.77 20.18 -6.71
C SER A 64 -24.96 21.03 -6.25
N ASN A 65 -25.47 20.79 -5.04
CA ASN A 65 -26.56 21.57 -4.44
C ASN A 65 -26.16 22.06 -3.03
N PRO A 66 -25.72 23.32 -2.87
CA PRO A 66 -25.37 23.90 -1.59
C PRO A 66 -26.62 24.39 -0.83
N ASN A 67 -27.70 23.61 -0.77
CA ASN A 67 -28.88 23.98 0.01
C ASN A 67 -28.52 23.91 1.51
N PRO A 68 -28.69 24.98 2.30
CA PRO A 68 -28.37 24.99 3.72
C PRO A 68 -29.22 24.04 4.59
N GLU A 69 -30.29 23.45 4.06
CA GLU A 69 -31.13 22.47 4.74
C GLU A 69 -30.68 21.00 4.55
N LEU A 70 -29.61 20.76 3.78
CA LEU A 70 -29.11 19.39 3.59
C LEU A 70 -28.53 18.83 4.90
N ASP A 71 -28.95 17.62 5.28
CA ASP A 71 -28.42 16.90 6.43
C ASP A 71 -27.04 16.29 6.13
N LEU A 72 -26.01 17.13 6.16
CA LEU A 72 -24.61 16.76 5.90
C LEU A 72 -24.03 15.75 6.91
N PHE A 73 -24.76 15.40 7.97
CA PHE A 73 -24.40 14.31 8.88
C PHE A 73 -24.39 12.94 8.16
N GLN A 74 -25.18 12.80 7.11
CA GLN A 74 -25.31 11.58 6.31
C GLN A 74 -24.24 11.43 5.21
N VAL A 75 -23.23 12.32 5.21
CA VAL A 75 -22.12 12.31 4.27
C VAL A 75 -20.81 12.38 5.03
N GLY A 76 -19.88 11.47 4.74
CA GLY A 76 -18.63 11.41 5.48
C GLY A 76 -17.76 10.21 5.20
N PHE A 77 -16.72 10.08 6.00
CA PHE A 77 -15.73 9.02 5.96
C PHE A 77 -15.82 8.17 7.21
N PHE A 78 -15.67 6.87 7.05
CA PHE A 78 -15.59 5.92 8.15
C PHE A 78 -14.59 4.81 7.85
N LEU A 79 -14.13 4.15 8.91
CA LEU A 79 -13.37 2.91 8.85
C LEU A 79 -14.30 1.75 9.16
N SER A 80 -14.17 0.67 8.39
CA SER A 80 -14.87 -0.58 8.65
C SER A 80 -13.95 -1.76 8.43
N THR A 81 -14.14 -2.80 9.24
CA THR A 81 -13.51 -4.10 8.97
C THR A 81 -14.31 -4.82 7.89
N ARG A 82 -13.69 -5.82 7.25
CA ARG A 82 -14.39 -6.64 6.24
C ARG A 82 -15.63 -7.34 6.81
N ASP A 83 -15.53 -7.86 8.03
CA ASP A 83 -16.62 -8.59 8.68
C ASP A 83 -17.74 -7.65 9.12
N SER A 84 -17.40 -6.51 9.74
CA SER A 84 -18.36 -5.47 10.10
C SER A 84 -19.09 -4.93 8.86
N TRP A 85 -18.39 -4.76 7.74
CA TRP A 85 -19.00 -4.23 6.51
C TRP A 85 -20.09 -5.13 5.95
N ILE A 86 -19.94 -6.46 6.03
CA ILE A 86 -20.98 -7.41 5.61
C ILE A 86 -22.25 -7.21 6.44
N HIS A 87 -22.12 -7.05 7.76
CA HIS A 87 -23.25 -6.79 8.63
C HIS A 87 -23.92 -5.44 8.34
N VAL A 88 -23.13 -4.38 8.12
CA VAL A 88 -23.68 -3.05 7.78
C VAL A 88 -24.49 -3.10 6.48
N LEU A 89 -24.00 -3.79 5.45
CA LEU A 89 -24.73 -3.97 4.20
C LEU A 89 -26.05 -4.72 4.41
N GLN A 90 -26.04 -5.73 5.28
CA GLN A 90 -27.25 -6.46 5.63
C GLN A 90 -28.28 -5.56 6.34
N GLN A 91 -27.85 -4.73 7.31
CA GLN A 91 -28.74 -3.77 7.98
C GLN A 91 -29.38 -2.76 7.01
N ILE A 92 -28.63 -2.33 5.99
CA ILE A 92 -29.15 -1.45 4.93
C ILE A 92 -30.18 -2.21 4.07
N GLN A 93 -29.89 -3.45 3.71
CA GLN A 93 -30.78 -4.28 2.90
C GLN A 93 -32.09 -4.62 3.62
N ASP A 94 -32.02 -4.87 4.93
CA ASP A 94 -33.17 -5.17 5.78
C ASP A 94 -33.97 -3.90 6.15
N GLY A 95 -33.49 -2.72 5.75
CA GLY A 95 -34.14 -1.43 6.00
C GLY A 95 -34.04 -0.94 7.44
N GLU A 96 -33.15 -1.52 8.26
CA GLU A 96 -32.91 -1.11 9.65
C GLU A 96 -32.21 0.25 9.73
N ILE A 97 -31.29 0.51 8.79
CA ILE A 97 -30.56 1.78 8.68
C ILE A 97 -30.63 2.30 7.26
N THR A 98 -30.69 3.62 7.10
CA THR A 98 -30.70 4.26 5.78
C THR A 98 -29.31 4.62 5.30
N CYS A 99 -28.36 4.75 6.22
CA CYS A 99 -26.99 5.17 5.93
C CYS A 99 -25.96 4.36 6.69
N ALA A 100 -24.86 3.99 6.02
CA ALA A 100 -23.76 3.25 6.64
C ALA A 100 -23.17 3.96 7.88
N LEU A 101 -23.19 5.31 7.90
CA LEU A 101 -22.69 6.13 9.01
C LEU A 101 -23.52 6.00 10.30
N GLN A 102 -24.75 5.49 10.23
CA GLN A 102 -25.62 5.28 11.40
C GLN A 102 -25.31 3.98 12.14
N SER A 103 -24.63 3.03 11.51
CA SER A 103 -24.34 1.75 12.15
C SER A 103 -23.32 1.90 13.28
N GLY A 104 -23.59 1.31 14.44
CA GLY A 104 -22.62 1.25 15.54
C GLY A 104 -21.42 0.34 15.27
N LEU A 105 -21.41 -0.37 14.14
CA LEU A 105 -20.33 -1.29 13.74
C LEU A 105 -19.20 -0.59 12.97
N VAL A 106 -19.42 0.64 12.51
CA VAL A 106 -18.42 1.44 11.79
C VAL A 106 -17.78 2.48 12.69
N LYS A 107 -16.53 2.82 12.39
CA LYS A 107 -15.79 3.87 13.09
C LYS A 107 -15.81 5.14 12.26
N VAL A 108 -16.71 6.05 12.62
CA VAL A 108 -16.87 7.33 11.93
C VAL A 108 -15.61 8.18 12.11
N VAL A 109 -14.97 8.55 11.00
CA VAL A 109 -13.74 9.35 10.97
C VAL A 109 -14.08 10.83 10.90
N TYR A 110 -14.93 11.21 9.95
CA TYR A 110 -15.33 12.60 9.73
C TYR A 110 -16.68 12.70 9.04
N THR A 111 -17.52 13.61 9.47
CA THR A 111 -18.85 13.90 8.91
C THR A 111 -18.92 15.35 8.43
N PHE A 112 -19.66 15.61 7.34
CA PHE A 112 -19.61 16.89 6.64
C PHE A 112 -20.40 18.00 7.36
N ASP A 113 -21.24 17.69 8.34
CA ASP A 113 -21.88 18.66 9.25
C ASP A 113 -20.83 19.55 9.95
N ARG A 114 -19.64 19.00 10.24
CA ARG A 114 -18.55 19.71 10.91
C ARG A 114 -17.82 20.69 9.99
N LEU A 115 -18.02 20.59 8.67
CA LEU A 115 -17.33 21.40 7.67
C LEU A 115 -17.70 22.88 7.75
N LYS A 116 -18.91 23.22 8.23
CA LYS A 116 -19.41 24.60 8.43
C LYS A 116 -19.10 25.56 7.26
N GLY A 117 -19.19 25.06 6.03
CA GLY A 117 -18.95 25.83 4.80
C GLY A 117 -17.49 25.93 4.33
N ALA A 118 -16.54 25.31 5.03
CA ALA A 118 -15.16 25.20 4.57
C ALA A 118 -15.07 24.31 3.30
N LYS A 119 -14.07 24.53 2.46
CA LYS A 119 -13.83 23.72 1.25
C LYS A 119 -12.69 22.71 1.40
N ASN A 120 -12.13 22.64 2.60
CA ASN A 120 -11.04 21.76 2.97
C ASN A 120 -11.14 21.37 4.45
N PHE A 121 -10.64 20.19 4.77
CA PHE A 121 -10.43 19.76 6.14
C PHE A 121 -9.25 18.79 6.23
N GLY A 122 -8.65 18.73 7.42
CA GLY A 122 -7.61 17.78 7.75
C GLY A 122 -7.87 17.21 9.13
N VAL A 123 -7.91 15.89 9.25
CA VAL A 123 -8.14 15.20 10.52
C VAL A 123 -7.17 14.04 10.67
N VAL A 124 -6.73 13.81 11.91
CA VAL A 124 -5.94 12.63 12.28
C VAL A 124 -6.79 11.76 13.20
N PHE A 125 -7.18 10.59 12.72
CA PHE A 125 -7.91 9.60 13.48
C PHE A 125 -6.94 8.58 14.09
N THR A 126 -7.14 8.27 15.37
CA THR A 126 -6.31 7.31 16.11
C THR A 126 -7.06 5.99 16.21
N GLU A 127 -6.46 4.93 15.71
CA GLU A 127 -6.99 3.57 15.81
C GLU A 127 -6.17 2.76 16.81
N ASN A 128 -6.86 2.15 17.79
CA ASN A 128 -6.26 1.41 18.89
C ASN A 128 -6.54 -0.09 18.79
N GLU A 129 -7.42 -0.52 17.89
CA GLU A 129 -7.68 -1.94 17.63
C GLU A 129 -6.78 -2.46 16.53
N ALA A 130 -6.11 -3.57 16.82
CA ALA A 130 -5.30 -4.28 15.84
C ALA A 130 -6.21 -5.09 14.90
N ASN A 131 -6.57 -4.51 13.75
CA ASN A 131 -7.38 -5.17 12.74
C ASN A 131 -7.12 -4.59 11.34
N GLN A 132 -7.63 -5.24 10.29
CA GLN A 132 -7.64 -4.72 8.93
C GLN A 132 -8.89 -3.88 8.71
N PHE A 133 -8.67 -2.60 8.43
CA PHE A 133 -9.72 -1.63 8.17
C PHE A 133 -9.63 -1.10 6.75
N THR A 134 -10.78 -0.79 6.18
CA THR A 134 -10.90 -0.10 4.90
C THR A 134 -11.44 1.30 5.15
N LEU A 135 -10.80 2.31 4.55
CA LEU A 135 -11.35 3.66 4.51
C LEU A 135 -12.44 3.73 3.46
N VAL A 136 -13.63 4.17 3.87
CA VAL A 136 -14.80 4.25 3.00
C VAL A 136 -15.42 5.63 3.11
N PHE A 137 -15.75 6.21 1.96
CA PHE A 137 -16.63 7.38 1.89
C PHE A 137 -18.06 6.92 1.67
N ALA A 138 -19.00 7.51 2.42
CA ALA A 138 -20.42 7.34 2.23
C ALA A 138 -21.09 8.69 1.91
N ASN A 139 -21.94 8.65 0.90
CA ASN A 139 -22.87 9.69 0.52
C ASN A 139 -24.28 9.10 0.54
N CYS A 140 -24.99 9.26 1.65
CA CYS A 140 -26.34 8.70 1.78
C CYS A 140 -27.44 9.67 1.31
N LEU A 141 -27.06 10.86 0.81
CA LEU A 141 -28.00 11.83 0.26
C LEU A 141 -28.21 11.54 -1.23
N GLN A 142 -29.43 11.13 -1.59
CA GLN A 142 -29.79 10.88 -2.97
C GLN A 142 -29.65 12.17 -3.81
N GLN A 143 -29.06 12.06 -5.00
CA GLN A 143 -28.86 13.16 -5.97
C GLN A 143 -27.84 14.25 -5.59
N LEU A 144 -27.11 14.10 -4.48
CA LEU A 144 -25.99 14.99 -4.17
C LEU A 144 -24.72 14.49 -4.88
N GLN A 145 -24.21 15.27 -5.83
CA GLN A 145 -22.93 15.00 -6.48
C GLN A 145 -21.83 15.78 -5.76
N ILE A 146 -20.75 15.07 -5.44
CA ILE A 146 -19.63 15.62 -4.66
C ILE A 146 -18.38 15.48 -5.50
N SER A 147 -17.61 16.58 -5.59
CA SER A 147 -16.24 16.52 -6.11
C SER A 147 -15.29 16.97 -5.02
N MET A 148 -14.19 16.24 -4.85
CA MET A 148 -13.17 16.53 -3.86
C MET A 148 -11.87 15.78 -4.18
N ASP A 149 -10.76 16.38 -3.77
CA ASP A 149 -9.44 15.78 -3.84
C ASP A 149 -9.10 15.18 -2.47
N ILE A 150 -8.74 13.89 -2.44
CA ILE A 150 -8.58 13.14 -1.19
C ILE A 150 -7.14 12.64 -1.04
N ARG A 151 -6.52 13.03 0.07
CA ARG A 151 -5.21 12.55 0.49
C ARG A 151 -5.35 11.86 1.84
N SER A 152 -5.52 10.55 1.80
CA SER A 152 -5.51 9.69 2.99
C SER A 152 -4.14 9.04 3.15
N ALA A 153 -3.62 8.95 4.37
CA ALA A 153 -2.42 8.21 4.72
C ALA A 153 -2.66 7.37 5.98
N MET A 154 -2.43 6.07 5.88
CA MET A 154 -2.57 5.13 7.01
C MET A 154 -1.21 4.59 7.39
N TYR A 155 -0.88 4.64 8.68
CA TYR A 155 0.39 4.14 9.19
C TYR A 155 0.27 3.69 10.64
N ASN A 156 1.20 2.83 11.05
CA ASN A 156 1.40 2.43 12.43
C ASN A 156 2.60 3.20 13.02
N LEU A 157 2.58 3.48 14.32
CA LEU A 157 3.75 4.04 15.00
C LEU A 157 4.56 2.90 15.63
N ASP A 158 5.84 2.83 15.30
CA ASP A 158 6.76 1.89 15.96
C ASP A 158 6.91 2.28 17.44
N GLY A 159 6.50 1.38 18.35
CA GLY A 159 6.46 1.65 19.78
C GLY A 159 7.81 1.99 20.43
N ARG A 160 8.94 1.70 19.76
CA ARG A 160 10.27 2.05 20.27
C ARG A 160 10.80 3.37 19.73
N SER A 161 10.59 3.64 18.45
CA SER A 161 11.20 4.78 17.75
C SER A 161 10.23 5.92 17.46
N GLY A 162 8.93 5.70 17.60
CA GLY A 162 7.88 6.63 17.17
C GLY A 162 7.84 6.84 15.66
N ARG A 163 8.59 6.06 14.87
CA ARG A 163 8.66 6.22 13.42
C ARG A 163 7.40 5.65 12.77
N ARG A 164 6.93 6.33 11.72
CA ARG A 164 5.81 5.88 10.88
C ARG A 164 6.19 4.62 10.12
N ASP A 165 5.33 3.62 10.19
CA ASP A 165 5.38 2.39 9.41
C ASP A 165 4.15 2.34 8.51
N TYR A 166 4.38 2.58 7.23
CA TYR A 166 3.33 2.61 6.21
C TYR A 166 3.00 1.20 5.68
N LEU A 167 3.66 0.15 6.16
CA LEU A 167 3.25 -1.22 5.87
C LEU A 167 2.18 -1.66 6.88
N SER A 168 1.16 -2.34 6.35
CA SER A 168 0.16 -3.05 7.16
C SER A 168 0.84 -3.97 8.18
N ALA A 169 0.22 -4.16 9.34
CA ALA A 169 0.78 -4.92 10.47
C ALA A 169 1.39 -6.28 10.06
N GLY A 170 0.71 -7.06 9.21
CA GLY A 170 1.21 -8.35 8.73
C GLY A 170 2.38 -8.27 7.73
N ASN A 171 2.55 -7.13 7.07
CA ASN A 171 3.54 -6.92 6.03
C ASN A 171 4.83 -6.26 6.53
N SER A 172 4.80 -5.65 7.72
CA SER A 172 5.93 -4.90 8.29
C SER A 172 7.23 -5.73 8.45
N ILE A 173 7.10 -7.05 8.58
CA ILE A 173 8.22 -8.00 8.69
C ILE A 173 8.78 -8.47 7.33
N LEU A 174 8.02 -8.32 6.25
CA LEU A 174 8.38 -8.81 4.90
C LEU A 174 9.75 -8.32 4.40
N PRO A 175 10.14 -7.04 4.53
CA PRO A 175 11.47 -6.60 4.09
C PRO A 175 12.60 -7.44 4.68
N ARG A 176 12.50 -7.80 5.96
CA ARG A 176 13.51 -8.59 6.66
C ARG A 176 13.49 -10.05 6.21
N VAL A 177 12.30 -10.62 5.99
CA VAL A 177 12.13 -12.00 5.52
C VAL A 177 12.70 -12.16 4.11
N TYR A 178 12.37 -11.24 3.19
CA TYR A 178 12.92 -11.24 1.83
C TYR A 178 14.43 -11.08 1.83
N PHE A 179 14.98 -10.19 2.66
CA PHE A 179 16.43 -10.03 2.79
C PHE A 179 17.11 -11.29 3.34
N LEU A 180 16.52 -11.96 4.34
CA LEU A 180 17.05 -13.22 4.86
C LEU A 180 17.05 -14.32 3.79
N PHE A 181 15.97 -14.46 3.03
CA PHE A 181 15.93 -15.41 1.91
C PHE A 181 16.93 -15.05 0.81
N PHE A 182 17.15 -13.77 0.52
CA PHE A 182 18.22 -13.34 -0.38
C PHE A 182 19.58 -13.88 0.08
N LEU A 183 19.93 -13.76 1.36
CA LEU A 183 21.20 -14.29 1.90
C LEU A 183 21.31 -15.82 1.73
N VAL A 184 20.21 -16.55 1.94
CA VAL A 184 20.18 -18.00 1.74
C VAL A 184 20.42 -18.37 0.27
N TYR A 185 19.68 -17.76 -0.65
CA TYR A 185 19.85 -18.02 -2.09
C TYR A 185 21.22 -17.58 -2.61
N PHE A 186 21.76 -16.46 -2.12
CA PHE A 186 23.11 -16.00 -2.44
C PHE A 186 24.17 -17.01 -1.97
N SER A 187 24.03 -17.54 -0.75
CA SER A 187 24.93 -18.56 -0.21
C SER A 187 24.88 -19.86 -1.01
N LEU A 188 23.67 -20.28 -1.40
CA LEU A 188 23.47 -21.44 -2.28
C LEU A 188 24.09 -21.22 -3.66
N ALA A 189 23.96 -20.02 -4.25
CA ALA A 189 24.62 -19.67 -5.50
C ALA A 189 26.15 -19.76 -5.37
N GLY A 190 26.72 -19.24 -4.29
CA GLY A 190 28.16 -19.32 -4.00
C GLY A 190 28.66 -20.77 -3.87
N LEU A 191 27.93 -21.61 -3.12
CA LEU A 191 28.23 -23.04 -3.00
C LEU A 191 28.13 -23.75 -4.36
N TRP A 192 27.11 -23.42 -5.15
CA TRP A 192 26.92 -24.00 -6.47
C TRP A 192 28.06 -23.61 -7.42
N ILE A 193 28.45 -22.34 -7.44
CA ILE A 193 29.62 -21.85 -8.20
C ILE A 193 30.88 -22.62 -7.82
N TYR A 194 31.11 -22.84 -6.51
CA TYR A 194 32.25 -23.61 -6.03
C TYR A 194 32.24 -25.06 -6.57
N VAL A 195 31.09 -25.72 -6.54
CA VAL A 195 30.92 -27.09 -7.09
C VAL A 195 31.19 -27.10 -8.60
N LEU A 196 30.63 -26.15 -9.35
CA LEU A 196 30.85 -26.04 -10.80
C LEU A 196 32.33 -25.80 -11.14
N TYR A 197 33.03 -25.01 -10.32
CA TYR A 197 34.47 -24.79 -10.48
C TYR A 197 35.27 -26.06 -10.26
N LYS A 198 35.00 -26.79 -9.17
CA LYS A 198 35.74 -28.01 -8.79
C LYS A 198 35.46 -29.19 -9.73
N LYS A 199 34.24 -29.29 -10.28
CA LYS A 199 33.78 -30.41 -11.12
C LYS A 199 33.62 -30.02 -12.59
N ARG A 200 34.32 -28.97 -13.06
CA ARG A 200 34.16 -28.38 -14.40
C ARG A 200 34.19 -29.35 -15.60
N LEU A 201 34.86 -30.50 -15.47
CA LEU A 201 34.96 -31.51 -16.53
C LEU A 201 33.69 -32.36 -16.71
N THR A 202 32.81 -32.40 -15.70
CA THR A 202 31.56 -33.19 -15.70
C THR A 202 30.30 -32.31 -15.69
N VAL A 203 30.45 -30.99 -15.89
CA VAL A 203 29.36 -30.02 -15.80
C VAL A 203 28.70 -29.82 -17.17
N PHE A 204 27.39 -30.06 -17.24
CA PHE A 204 26.58 -29.79 -18.43
C PHE A 204 25.95 -28.39 -18.40
N ARG A 205 25.52 -27.89 -19.57
CA ARG A 205 24.87 -26.57 -19.76
C ARG A 205 23.69 -26.31 -18.80
N ILE A 206 22.95 -27.35 -18.43
CA ILE A 206 21.80 -27.27 -17.51
C ILE A 206 22.22 -26.69 -16.15
N HIS A 207 23.43 -27.00 -15.67
CA HIS A 207 23.90 -26.51 -14.37
C HIS A 207 24.15 -25.00 -14.37
N PHE A 208 24.61 -24.45 -15.50
CA PHE A 208 24.77 -23.01 -15.68
C PHE A 208 23.42 -22.30 -15.78
N PHE A 209 22.43 -22.93 -16.44
CA PHE A 209 21.06 -22.42 -16.45
C PHE A 209 20.46 -22.41 -15.04
N MET A 210 20.64 -23.50 -14.28
CA MET A 210 20.22 -23.57 -12.89
C MET A 210 20.87 -22.49 -12.03
N LEU A 211 22.19 -22.25 -12.20
CA LEU A 211 22.87 -21.14 -11.52
C LEU A 211 22.24 -19.78 -11.86
N ALA A 212 21.94 -19.53 -13.14
CA ALA A 212 21.30 -18.28 -13.56
C ALA A 212 19.93 -18.09 -12.89
N VAL A 213 19.11 -19.15 -12.80
CA VAL A 213 17.82 -19.09 -12.11
C VAL A 213 17.98 -18.78 -10.61
N VAL A 214 18.94 -19.40 -9.94
CA VAL A 214 19.21 -19.14 -8.51
C VAL A 214 19.68 -17.69 -8.29
N LEU A 215 20.54 -17.17 -9.16
CA LEU A 215 21.00 -15.78 -9.10
C LEU A 215 19.87 -14.78 -9.36
N LEU A 216 19.04 -15.02 -10.39
CA LEU A 216 17.86 -14.20 -10.67
C LEU A 216 16.88 -14.21 -9.49
N LYS A 217 16.68 -15.37 -8.86
CA LYS A 217 15.84 -15.48 -7.65
C LYS A 217 16.38 -14.64 -6.50
N ALA A 218 17.69 -14.69 -6.26
CA ALA A 218 18.34 -13.88 -5.24
C ALA A 218 18.15 -12.37 -5.51
N LEU A 219 18.47 -11.91 -6.73
CA LEU A 219 18.29 -10.51 -7.12
C LEU A 219 16.84 -10.04 -6.99
N ASN A 220 15.88 -10.86 -7.40
CA ASN A 220 14.45 -10.57 -7.26
C ASN A 220 14.05 -10.38 -5.78
N LEU A 221 14.54 -11.24 -4.88
CA LEU A 221 14.27 -11.12 -3.44
C LEU A 221 14.91 -9.86 -2.84
N LEU A 222 16.09 -9.46 -3.31
CA LEU A 222 16.73 -8.22 -2.88
C LEU A 222 15.93 -7.00 -3.33
N CYS A 223 15.49 -6.96 -4.60
CA CYS A 223 14.63 -5.90 -5.10
C CYS A 223 13.33 -5.78 -4.31
N GLU A 224 12.67 -6.91 -4.01
CA GLU A 224 11.45 -6.93 -3.22
C GLU A 224 11.68 -6.44 -1.77
N ALA A 225 12.82 -6.81 -1.16
CA ALA A 225 13.18 -6.36 0.18
C ALA A 225 13.37 -4.84 0.23
N GLU A 226 14.08 -4.27 -0.75
CA GLU A 226 14.32 -2.83 -0.86
C GLU A 226 13.04 -2.07 -1.15
N ASP A 227 12.21 -2.53 -2.09
CA ASP A 227 10.91 -1.91 -2.39
C ASP A 227 10.02 -1.84 -1.15
N LYS A 228 9.83 -2.95 -0.44
CA LYS A 228 9.04 -2.96 0.80
C LYS A 228 9.67 -2.11 1.90
N SER A 229 11.00 -2.08 2.01
CA SER A 229 11.71 -1.21 2.96
C SER A 229 11.53 0.27 2.64
N TYR A 230 11.48 0.62 1.35
CA TYR A 230 11.22 1.97 0.88
C TYR A 230 9.78 2.40 1.21
N ILE A 231 8.79 1.58 0.82
CA ILE A 231 7.37 1.83 1.12
C ILE A 231 7.15 2.02 2.62
N LYS A 232 7.73 1.14 3.45
CA LYS A 232 7.68 1.24 4.90
C LYS A 232 8.09 2.61 5.44
N ARG A 233 9.06 3.28 4.81
CA ARG A 233 9.62 4.56 5.27
C ARG A 233 8.93 5.77 4.66
N THR A 234 8.56 5.71 3.39
CA THR A 234 8.08 6.88 2.63
C THR A 234 6.56 6.88 2.45
N GLY A 235 5.91 5.72 2.51
CA GLY A 235 4.49 5.55 2.21
C GLY A 235 4.11 5.81 0.74
N CYS A 236 5.08 6.10 -0.12
CA CYS A 236 4.85 6.73 -1.42
C CYS A 236 4.15 5.85 -2.47
N CYS A 237 4.29 4.52 -2.37
CA CYS A 237 3.80 3.59 -3.39
C CYS A 237 2.56 2.78 -2.96
N GLN A 238 2.00 3.02 -1.76
CA GLN A 238 0.84 2.27 -1.27
C GLN A 238 -0.50 2.94 -1.58
N TYR A 239 -0.50 4.19 -2.04
CA TYR A 239 -1.72 4.88 -2.45
C TYR A 239 -2.23 4.28 -3.77
N ARG A 240 -3.49 3.81 -3.76
CA ARG A 240 -4.15 3.45 -5.01
C ARG A 240 -4.58 4.74 -5.70
N THR A 241 -4.19 4.93 -6.98
CA THR A 241 -4.83 5.96 -7.79
C THR A 241 -6.17 5.45 -8.26
N GLY A 242 -7.23 5.85 -7.55
CA GLY A 242 -8.59 5.85 -8.08
C GLY A 242 -8.91 7.23 -8.61
N ARG A 243 -9.26 7.33 -9.90
CA ARG A 243 -10.15 8.41 -10.36
C ARG A 243 -11.55 7.84 -10.33
N TYR A 244 -12.38 8.44 -9.50
CA TYR A 244 -13.76 8.06 -9.30
C TYR A 244 -14.64 9.16 -9.88
#